data_AF-A0A4Q2XXD3-F1
#
_entry.id   AF-A0A4Q2XXD3-F1
#
_cell.length_a   1.000
_cell.length_b   1.000
_cell.length_c   1.000
_cell.angle_alpha   90.00
_cell.angle_beta   90.00
_cell.angle_gamma   90.00
#
_symmetry.space_group_name_H-M   'P 1'
#
loop_
_entity.id
_entity.type
_entity.pdbx_description
1 polymer ?
#
loop_
_entity_poly.entity_id
_entity_poly.type
_entity_poly.pdbx_seq_one_letter_code
_entity_poly.pdbx_strand_id
1 'polypeptide(L)'
;MLDPQAALDFAAGREGLGDDADVMSSIVGELAKVDLPAAQSALESLNAAVREDAGLAIVRQLQLRDPRAALVYAREMKLEDAELEALMLIAKTDPLEAAAELTSGKKGQLHVLPAIAATLMGRDKAAFEEWMEGLKDPEQRVMALSGVLSPQLQPDPRSAALEASARLSRETGNHVEAEGDLVMDIARRWLAFKGPPAEVAAWAVSLPEGLARDSAVQQVARVWVDAEASSAWIATLPHGEGRDGAVLSLVQRISGEADADAFEWARTVETPLTRSIALRDAVESWARRNMEAAVAAVETLPAGDRIDLRDTLEAAMEEREKAAEGK
;
A
#
# COMPACT_ATOMS: atom_id res chain seq x y z
N MET A 1 14.81 42.62 12.69
CA MET A 1 15.08 41.46 11.82
C MET A 1 16.47 41.65 11.25
N LEU A 2 17.31 40.62 11.27
CA LEU A 2 18.58 40.66 10.54
C LEU A 2 18.27 40.68 9.03
N ASP A 3 19.09 41.40 8.27
CA ASP A 3 19.06 41.38 6.81
C ASP A 3 19.60 40.02 6.33
N PRO A 4 18.79 39.20 5.64
CA PRO A 4 19.21 37.86 5.22
C PRO A 4 20.32 37.88 4.17
N GLN A 5 20.43 38.94 3.35
CA GLN A 5 21.54 39.06 2.41
C GLN A 5 22.86 39.29 3.16
N ALA A 6 22.84 40.19 4.16
CA ALA A 6 24.01 40.42 5.00
C ALA A 6 24.40 39.19 5.82
N ALA A 7 23.42 38.39 6.27
CA ALA A 7 23.68 37.13 6.96
C ALA A 7 24.33 36.08 6.03
N LEU A 8 23.87 36.01 4.77
CA LEU A 8 24.44 35.13 3.75
C LEU A 8 25.90 35.50 3.45
N ASP A 9 26.17 36.78 3.20
CA ASP A 9 27.52 37.29 2.91
C ASP A 9 28.49 37.00 4.08
N PHE A 10 27.98 37.06 5.32
CA PHE A 10 28.76 36.76 6.52
C PHE A 10 29.08 35.27 6.67
N ALA A 11 28.12 34.39 6.38
CA ALA A 11 28.25 32.95 6.59
C ALA A 11 29.05 32.26 5.48
N ALA A 12 28.85 32.66 4.22
CA ALA A 12 29.43 32.00 3.04
C ALA A 12 30.97 31.97 3.03
N GLY A 13 31.63 32.94 3.68
CA GLY A 13 33.10 33.03 3.75
C GLY A 13 33.73 32.40 5.00
N ARG A 14 32.96 31.74 5.87
CA ARG A 14 33.43 31.26 7.18
C ARG A 14 33.42 29.76 7.29
N GLU A 15 34.59 29.21 7.63
CA GLU A 15 34.78 27.79 7.94
C GLU A 15 33.79 27.36 9.05
N GLY A 16 33.09 26.26 8.80
CA GLY A 16 32.08 25.71 9.71
C GLY A 16 30.70 26.36 9.65
N LEU A 17 30.53 27.54 9.03
CA LEU A 17 29.20 28.15 8.83
C LEU A 17 28.73 28.02 7.37
N GLY A 18 29.61 28.25 6.40
CA GLY A 18 29.27 28.13 4.97
C GLY A 18 29.01 26.69 4.52
N ASP A 19 29.50 25.71 5.29
CA ASP A 19 29.32 24.27 5.04
C ASP A 19 28.23 23.64 5.93
N ASP A 20 27.65 24.41 6.85
CA ASP A 20 26.59 23.95 7.75
C ASP A 20 25.23 24.10 7.06
N ALA A 21 24.59 22.96 6.77
CA ALA A 21 23.37 22.92 6.00
C ALA A 21 22.18 23.53 6.75
N ASP A 22 22.12 23.44 8.07
CA ASP A 22 21.05 24.03 8.87
C ASP A 22 21.16 25.55 8.88
N VAL A 23 22.37 26.08 9.06
CA VAL A 23 22.63 27.52 9.05
C VAL A 23 22.32 28.11 7.68
N MET A 24 22.89 27.53 6.62
CA MET A 24 22.77 28.08 5.28
C MET A 24 21.36 27.93 4.73
N SER A 25 20.68 26.80 4.95
CA SER A 25 19.29 26.63 4.52
C SER A 25 18.34 27.60 5.22
N SER A 26 18.57 27.89 6.51
CA SER A 26 17.79 28.89 7.25
C SER A 26 17.98 30.30 6.67
N ILE A 27 19.22 30.71 6.42
CA ILE A 27 19.53 32.02 5.83
C ILE A 27 18.91 32.15 4.43
N VAL A 28 19.11 31.15 3.56
CA VAL A 28 18.57 31.14 2.20
C VAL A 28 17.04 31.12 2.21
N GLY A 29 16.43 30.39 3.14
CA GLY A 29 14.99 30.40 3.36
C GLY A 29 14.47 31.79 3.74
N GLU A 30 15.11 32.47 4.70
CA GLU A 30 14.73 33.84 5.05
C GLU A 30 14.94 34.82 3.88
N LEU A 31 16.01 34.65 3.10
CA LEU A 31 16.27 35.44 1.90
C LEU A 31 15.16 35.25 0.86
N ALA A 32 14.70 34.02 0.64
CA ALA A 32 13.64 33.71 -0.32
C ALA A 32 12.29 34.40 0.00
N LYS A 33 12.06 34.79 1.26
CA LYS A 33 10.86 35.56 1.63
C LYS A 33 10.89 36.98 1.07
N VAL A 34 12.08 37.56 0.93
CA VAL A 34 12.26 38.98 0.57
C VAL A 34 12.84 39.17 -0.84
N ASP A 35 13.68 38.25 -1.31
CA ASP A 35 14.34 38.27 -2.61
C ASP A 35 14.61 36.83 -3.11
N LEU A 36 13.65 36.29 -3.86
CA LEU A 36 13.74 34.93 -4.43
C LEU A 36 14.90 34.80 -5.45
N PRO A 37 15.10 35.73 -6.41
CA PRO A 37 16.26 35.67 -7.30
C PRO A 37 17.60 35.62 -6.56
N ALA A 38 17.78 36.42 -5.51
CA ALA A 38 19.01 36.39 -4.70
C ALA A 38 19.18 35.05 -3.99
N ALA A 39 18.11 34.49 -3.40
CA ALA A 39 18.14 33.17 -2.78
C ALA A 39 18.49 32.05 -3.77
N GLN A 40 17.95 32.11 -5.00
CA GLN A 40 18.28 31.15 -6.05
C GLN A 40 19.74 31.28 -6.51
N SER A 41 20.24 32.51 -6.68
CA SER A 41 21.64 32.75 -7.04
C SER A 41 22.60 32.27 -5.95
N ALA A 42 22.22 32.38 -4.66
CA ALA A 42 23.03 31.88 -3.56
C ALA A 42 23.36 30.38 -3.69
N LEU A 43 22.41 29.57 -4.18
CA LEU A 43 22.58 28.13 -4.35
C LEU A 43 23.76 27.74 -5.25
N GLU A 44 24.10 28.57 -6.24
CA GLU A 44 25.20 28.31 -7.18
C GLU A 44 26.56 28.28 -6.48
N SER A 45 26.68 29.01 -5.37
CA SER A 45 27.91 29.11 -4.58
C SER A 45 28.06 28.01 -3.52
N LEU A 46 26.98 27.27 -3.23
CA LEU A 46 26.95 26.27 -2.17
C LEU A 46 27.47 24.92 -2.64
N ASN A 47 28.04 24.14 -1.71
CA ASN A 47 28.36 22.74 -1.95
C ASN A 47 27.08 21.90 -2.15
N ALA A 48 27.21 20.69 -2.69
CA ALA A 48 26.04 19.90 -3.10
C ALA A 48 25.06 19.58 -1.96
N ALA A 49 25.57 19.22 -0.77
CA ALA A 49 24.74 18.87 0.38
C ALA A 49 23.95 20.09 0.89
N VAL A 50 24.65 21.21 1.10
CA VAL A 50 24.04 22.45 1.58
C VAL A 50 23.06 23.03 0.55
N ARG A 51 23.38 22.90 -0.75
CA ARG A 51 22.53 23.38 -1.83
C ARG A 51 21.17 22.68 -1.86
N GLU A 52 21.13 21.38 -1.62
CA GLU A 52 19.88 20.61 -1.58
C GLU A 52 18.96 21.10 -0.46
N ASP A 53 19.49 21.21 0.76
CA ASP A 53 18.72 21.68 1.93
C ASP A 53 18.27 23.14 1.78
N ALA A 54 19.14 24.01 1.24
CA ALA A 54 18.80 25.39 0.95
C ALA A 54 17.74 25.51 -0.16
N GLY A 55 17.79 24.66 -1.19
CA GLY A 55 16.76 24.56 -2.22
C GLY A 55 15.41 24.15 -1.65
N LEU A 56 15.38 23.16 -0.75
CA LEU A 56 14.17 22.77 -0.02
C LEU A 56 13.63 23.91 0.86
N ALA A 57 14.51 24.71 1.48
CA ALA A 57 14.09 25.88 2.25
C ALA A 57 13.37 26.92 1.37
N ILE A 58 13.84 27.14 0.14
CA ILE A 58 13.16 28.01 -0.84
C ILE A 58 11.78 27.44 -1.19
N VAL A 59 11.68 26.14 -1.52
CA VAL A 59 10.39 25.51 -1.84
C VAL A 59 9.40 25.69 -0.69
N ARG A 60 9.81 25.45 0.56
CA ARG A 60 8.95 25.62 1.75
C ARG A 60 8.42 27.06 1.87
N GLN A 61 9.24 28.07 1.58
CA GLN A 61 8.76 29.46 1.58
C GLN A 61 7.76 29.74 0.46
N LEU A 62 8.00 29.19 -0.72
CA LEU A 62 7.08 29.33 -1.85
C LEU A 62 5.75 28.63 -1.54
N GLN A 63 5.76 27.42 -0.98
CA GLN A 63 4.56 26.67 -0.62
C GLN A 63 3.60 27.46 0.28
N LEU A 64 4.13 28.29 1.19
CA LEU A 64 3.33 29.12 2.09
C LEU A 64 2.65 30.32 1.40
N ARG A 65 3.19 30.78 0.26
CA ARG A 65 2.74 32.02 -0.41
C ARG A 65 2.05 31.74 -1.73
N ASP A 66 2.66 30.88 -2.53
CA ASP A 66 2.24 30.50 -3.86
C ASP A 66 2.65 29.03 -4.14
N PRO A 67 1.76 28.08 -3.84
CA PRO A 67 1.97 26.66 -4.15
C PRO A 67 2.27 26.38 -5.62
N ARG A 68 1.84 27.23 -6.57
CA ARG A 68 2.11 27.06 -8.00
C ARG A 68 3.57 27.38 -8.32
N ALA A 69 4.06 28.49 -7.79
CA ALA A 69 5.48 28.84 -7.90
C ALA A 69 6.36 27.78 -7.24
N ALA A 70 5.92 27.23 -6.09
CA ALA A 70 6.61 26.13 -5.43
C ALA A 70 6.68 24.87 -6.31
N LEU A 71 5.58 24.50 -6.98
CA LEU A 71 5.53 23.36 -7.88
C LEU A 71 6.49 23.51 -9.06
N VAL A 72 6.50 24.69 -9.72
CA VAL A 72 7.41 24.98 -10.83
C VAL A 72 8.85 24.84 -10.37
N TYR A 73 9.20 25.49 -9.26
CA TYR A 73 10.55 25.47 -8.73
C TYR A 73 11.00 24.07 -8.29
N ALA A 74 10.13 23.29 -7.64
CA ALA A 74 10.43 21.91 -7.24
C ALA A 74 10.75 21.03 -8.46
N ARG A 75 10.02 21.18 -9.56
CA ARG A 75 10.28 20.44 -10.81
C ARG A 75 11.58 20.86 -11.49
N GLU A 76 11.88 22.16 -11.54
CA GLU A 76 13.15 22.68 -12.07
C GLU A 76 14.35 22.10 -11.30
N MET A 77 14.22 22.02 -9.98
CA MET A 77 15.25 21.47 -9.09
C MET A 77 15.20 19.93 -8.98
N LYS A 78 14.23 19.27 -9.62
CA LYS A 78 14.00 17.81 -9.58
C LYS A 78 13.80 17.27 -8.15
N LEU A 79 13.11 18.03 -7.31
CA LEU A 79 12.77 17.69 -5.94
C LEU A 79 11.41 17.00 -5.91
N GLU A 80 11.39 15.66 -6.03
CA GLU A 80 10.15 14.89 -6.19
C GLU A 80 9.20 15.02 -4.98
N ASP A 81 9.71 14.91 -3.75
CA ASP A 81 8.88 15.05 -2.54
C ASP A 81 8.26 16.45 -2.46
N ALA A 82 9.04 17.48 -2.79
CA ALA A 82 8.59 18.87 -2.75
C ALA A 82 7.57 19.18 -3.86
N GLU A 83 7.67 18.51 -5.03
CA GLU A 83 6.65 18.52 -6.08
C GLU A 83 5.33 17.97 -5.54
N LEU A 84 5.35 16.81 -4.87
CA LEU A 84 4.16 16.17 -4.32
C LEU A 84 3.50 17.01 -3.23
N GLU A 85 4.29 17.61 -2.33
CA GLU A 85 3.78 18.52 -1.31
C GLU A 85 3.10 19.75 -1.91
N ALA A 86 3.71 20.36 -2.94
CA ALA A 86 3.13 21.50 -3.64
C ALA A 86 1.81 21.11 -4.32
N LEU A 87 1.76 19.97 -5.02
CA LEU A 87 0.53 19.44 -5.61
C LEU A 87 -0.56 19.19 -4.57
N MET A 88 -0.20 18.65 -3.39
CA MET A 88 -1.14 18.43 -2.29
C MET A 88 -1.70 19.73 -1.71
N LEU A 89 -0.89 20.80 -1.68
CA LEU A 89 -1.36 22.14 -1.27
C LEU A 89 -2.31 22.73 -2.32
N ILE A 90 -1.98 22.62 -3.60
CA ILE A 90 -2.88 23.04 -4.70
C ILE A 90 -4.17 22.24 -4.64
N ALA A 91 -4.11 20.91 -4.44
CA ALA A 91 -5.29 20.05 -4.39
C ALA A 91 -6.30 20.47 -3.32
N LYS A 92 -5.81 21.00 -2.19
CA LYS A 92 -6.66 21.53 -1.10
C LYS A 92 -7.36 22.84 -1.46
N THR A 93 -6.78 23.68 -2.33
CA THR A 93 -7.34 24.99 -2.67
C THR A 93 -8.07 24.96 -4.02
N ASP A 94 -7.44 24.39 -5.03
CA ASP A 94 -7.92 24.20 -6.40
C ASP A 94 -7.64 22.76 -6.89
N PRO A 95 -8.54 21.81 -6.63
CA PRO A 95 -8.33 20.41 -6.98
C PRO A 95 -8.30 20.14 -8.49
N LEU A 96 -8.98 20.95 -9.32
CA LEU A 96 -8.96 20.77 -10.78
C LEU A 96 -7.64 21.25 -11.38
N GLU A 97 -7.06 22.31 -10.83
CA GLU A 97 -5.70 22.72 -11.20
C GLU A 97 -4.68 21.66 -10.82
N ALA A 98 -4.72 21.14 -9.59
CA ALA A 98 -3.84 20.04 -9.19
C ALA A 98 -4.02 18.81 -10.09
N ALA A 99 -5.25 18.51 -10.52
CA ALA A 99 -5.53 17.42 -11.43
C ALA A 99 -4.93 17.64 -12.83
N ALA A 100 -4.94 18.87 -13.35
CA ALA A 100 -4.35 19.22 -14.65
C ALA A 100 -2.82 19.04 -14.67
N GLU A 101 -2.19 19.05 -13.50
CA GLU A 101 -0.74 18.87 -13.31
C GLU A 101 -0.29 17.40 -13.23
N LEU A 102 -1.24 16.46 -13.21
CA LEU A 102 -0.95 15.02 -13.12
C LEU A 102 -0.55 14.43 -14.47
N THR A 103 0.49 13.61 -14.45
CA THR A 103 1.00 12.85 -15.60
C THR A 103 0.60 11.39 -15.47
N SER A 104 -0.08 10.82 -16.48
CA SER A 104 -0.41 9.39 -16.51
C SER A 104 0.85 8.52 -16.46
N GLY A 105 0.79 7.42 -15.72
CA GLY A 105 1.93 6.51 -15.49
C GLY A 105 2.99 7.01 -14.49
N LYS A 106 2.92 8.26 -13.99
CA LYS A 106 3.85 8.75 -12.96
C LYS A 106 3.42 8.27 -11.57
N LYS A 107 3.92 7.10 -11.16
CA LYS A 107 3.56 6.44 -9.89
C LYS A 107 3.64 7.35 -8.66
N GLY A 108 4.66 8.21 -8.55
CA GLY A 108 4.78 9.13 -7.41
C GLY A 108 3.59 10.07 -7.24
N GLN A 109 2.93 10.48 -8.33
CA GLN A 109 1.79 11.40 -8.29
C GLN A 109 0.46 10.73 -7.91
N LEU A 110 0.40 9.39 -7.90
CA LEU A 110 -0.81 8.65 -7.52
C LEU A 110 -1.32 9.00 -6.13
N HIS A 111 -0.42 9.38 -5.22
CA HIS A 111 -0.75 9.80 -3.85
C HIS A 111 -1.52 11.13 -3.76
N VAL A 112 -1.54 11.94 -4.82
CA VAL A 112 -2.28 13.20 -4.86
C VAL A 112 -3.76 12.98 -5.20
N LEU A 113 -4.07 11.92 -5.96
CA LEU A 113 -5.42 11.63 -6.46
C LEU A 113 -6.47 11.50 -5.34
N PRO A 114 -6.21 10.78 -4.22
CA PRO A 114 -7.16 10.71 -3.12
C PRO A 114 -7.53 12.08 -2.54
N ALA A 115 -6.58 13.02 -2.47
CA ALA A 115 -6.80 14.35 -1.92
C ALA A 115 -7.62 15.24 -2.86
N ILE A 116 -7.34 15.18 -4.16
CA ILE A 116 -8.13 15.84 -5.21
C ILE A 116 -9.56 15.32 -5.15
N ALA A 117 -9.73 14.00 -5.16
CA ALA A 117 -11.03 13.33 -5.14
C ALA A 117 -11.86 13.71 -3.90
N ALA A 118 -11.26 13.62 -2.71
CA ALA A 118 -11.92 13.99 -1.47
C ALA A 118 -12.33 15.47 -1.44
N THR A 119 -11.47 16.37 -1.94
CA THR A 119 -11.75 17.80 -1.99
C THR A 119 -12.86 18.13 -2.98
N LEU A 120 -12.85 17.53 -4.18
CA LEU A 120 -13.93 17.68 -5.16
C LEU A 120 -15.24 17.14 -4.61
N MET A 121 -15.26 15.91 -4.09
CA MET A 121 -16.48 15.32 -3.53
C MET A 121 -17.11 16.15 -2.40
N GLY A 122 -16.28 16.81 -1.58
CA GLY A 122 -16.76 17.67 -0.51
C GLY A 122 -17.27 19.05 -0.97
N ARG A 123 -16.84 19.53 -2.14
CA ARG A 123 -17.16 20.89 -2.64
C ARG A 123 -18.15 20.90 -3.79
N ASP A 124 -17.92 20.04 -4.78
CA ASP A 124 -18.67 19.94 -6.02
C ASP A 124 -18.65 18.49 -6.52
N LYS A 125 -19.68 17.74 -6.15
CA LYS A 125 -19.86 16.35 -6.58
C LYS A 125 -19.99 16.22 -8.10
N ALA A 126 -20.56 17.21 -8.79
CA ALA A 126 -20.70 17.14 -10.25
C ALA A 126 -19.33 17.24 -10.93
N ALA A 127 -18.49 18.18 -10.46
CA ALA A 127 -17.11 18.29 -10.92
C ALA A 127 -16.27 17.04 -10.62
N PHE A 128 -16.48 16.40 -9.46
CA PHE A 128 -15.85 15.11 -9.18
C PHE A 128 -16.21 14.04 -10.21
N GLU A 129 -17.50 13.84 -10.48
CA GLU A 129 -17.92 12.78 -11.41
C GLU A 129 -17.45 13.07 -12.84
N GLU A 130 -17.50 14.32 -13.30
CA GLU A 130 -16.94 14.72 -14.61
C GLU A 130 -15.43 14.47 -14.68
N TRP A 131 -14.69 14.83 -13.64
CA TRP A 131 -13.25 14.58 -13.56
C TRP A 131 -12.93 13.08 -13.57
N MET A 132 -13.67 12.28 -12.79
CA MET A 132 -13.53 10.82 -12.75
C MET A 132 -13.80 10.18 -14.12
N GLU A 133 -14.82 10.63 -14.84
CA GLU A 133 -15.12 10.16 -16.20
C GLU A 133 -14.02 10.53 -17.21
N GLY A 134 -13.30 11.63 -16.97
CA GLY A 134 -12.16 12.05 -17.77
C GLY A 134 -10.86 11.26 -17.56
N LEU A 135 -10.75 10.52 -16.44
CA LEU A 135 -9.53 9.76 -16.10
C LEU A 135 -9.40 8.51 -16.99
N LYS A 136 -8.40 8.54 -17.88
CA LYS A 136 -8.10 7.42 -18.79
C LYS A 136 -7.27 6.32 -18.14
N ASP A 137 -6.44 6.70 -17.16
CA ASP A 137 -5.52 5.82 -16.46
C ASP A 137 -6.27 5.03 -15.36
N PRO A 138 -6.34 3.69 -15.45
CA PRO A 138 -7.04 2.86 -14.46
C PRO A 138 -6.45 2.99 -13.06
N GLU A 139 -5.13 3.13 -12.90
CA GLU A 139 -4.53 3.31 -11.56
C GLU A 139 -4.98 4.63 -10.95
N GLN A 140 -5.04 5.71 -11.74
CA GLN A 140 -5.53 7.00 -11.26
C GLN A 140 -7.01 6.94 -10.85
N ARG A 141 -7.85 6.22 -11.60
CA ARG A 141 -9.27 6.04 -11.25
C ARG A 141 -9.43 5.34 -9.91
N VAL A 142 -8.71 4.25 -9.69
CA VAL A 142 -8.79 3.50 -8.43
C VAL A 142 -8.25 4.33 -7.27
N MET A 143 -7.15 5.07 -7.46
CA MET A 143 -6.60 5.94 -6.43
C MET A 143 -7.54 7.09 -6.08
N ALA A 144 -8.15 7.74 -7.07
CA ALA A 144 -9.17 8.76 -6.82
C ALA A 144 -10.38 8.18 -6.06
N LEU A 145 -10.86 7.00 -6.47
CA LEU A 145 -11.95 6.31 -5.78
C LEU A 145 -11.61 6.02 -4.31
N SER A 146 -10.37 5.59 -4.01
CA SER A 146 -9.94 5.31 -2.65
C SER A 146 -10.07 6.52 -1.71
N GLY A 147 -9.87 7.74 -2.23
CA GLY A 147 -10.01 8.98 -1.45
C GLY A 147 -11.44 9.29 -1.04
N VAL A 148 -12.42 8.81 -1.80
CA VAL A 148 -13.85 9.02 -1.54
C VAL A 148 -14.42 7.91 -0.66
N LEU A 149 -13.98 6.67 -0.85
CA LEU A 149 -14.47 5.51 -0.08
C LEU A 149 -13.82 5.42 1.30
N SER A 150 -12.54 5.76 1.43
CA SER A 150 -11.81 5.63 2.70
C SER A 150 -12.50 6.30 3.90
N PRO A 151 -13.00 7.55 3.79
CA PRO A 151 -13.73 8.20 4.89
C PRO A 151 -15.06 7.55 5.23
N GLN A 152 -15.67 6.82 4.28
CA GLN A 152 -16.98 6.18 4.45
C GLN A 152 -16.89 4.81 5.12
N LEU A 153 -15.70 4.18 5.10
CA LEU A 153 -15.51 2.84 5.65
C LEU A 153 -15.74 2.73 7.16
N GLN A 154 -15.57 3.81 7.92
CA GLN A 154 -15.90 3.82 9.34
C GLN A 154 -17.41 3.97 9.60
N PRO A 155 -18.11 4.99 9.06
CA PRO A 155 -19.53 5.16 9.34
C PRO A 155 -20.43 4.10 8.66
N ASP A 156 -20.11 3.68 7.44
CA ASP A 156 -20.89 2.69 6.68
C ASP A 156 -20.03 1.90 5.68
N PRO A 157 -19.28 0.89 6.17
CA PRO A 157 -18.41 0.09 5.31
C PRO A 157 -19.19 -0.71 4.25
N ARG A 158 -20.45 -1.08 4.53
CA ARG A 158 -21.28 -1.83 3.58
C ARG A 158 -21.59 -0.98 2.35
N SER A 159 -22.03 0.25 2.56
CA SER A 159 -22.32 1.15 1.44
C SER A 159 -21.08 1.46 0.62
N ALA A 160 -19.93 1.70 1.29
CA ALA A 160 -18.65 1.91 0.60
C ALA A 160 -18.23 0.68 -0.24
N ALA A 161 -18.43 -0.52 0.29
CA ALA A 161 -18.16 -1.77 -0.41
C ALA A 161 -19.05 -1.97 -1.65
N LEU A 162 -20.35 -1.70 -1.53
CA LEU A 162 -21.29 -1.77 -2.65
C LEU A 162 -20.98 -0.74 -3.73
N GLU A 163 -20.59 0.49 -3.34
CA GLU A 163 -20.15 1.50 -4.30
C GLU A 163 -18.87 1.06 -5.02
N ALA A 164 -17.88 0.52 -4.28
CA ALA A 164 -16.65 0.00 -4.87
C ALA A 164 -16.95 -1.07 -5.93
N SER A 165 -17.76 -2.07 -5.60
CA SER A 165 -18.16 -3.11 -6.56
C SER A 165 -18.84 -2.54 -7.79
N ALA A 166 -19.80 -1.63 -7.61
CA ALA A 166 -20.53 -1.02 -8.72
C ALA A 166 -19.62 -0.19 -9.64
N ARG A 167 -18.57 0.45 -9.10
CA ARG A 167 -17.58 1.19 -9.91
C ARG A 167 -16.64 0.22 -10.63
N LEU A 168 -16.07 -0.75 -9.93
CA LEU A 168 -15.17 -1.75 -10.52
C LEU A 168 -15.86 -2.56 -11.63
N SER A 169 -17.13 -2.93 -11.47
CA SER A 169 -17.89 -3.63 -12.53
C SER A 169 -18.12 -2.80 -13.79
N ARG A 170 -18.03 -1.46 -13.72
CA ARG A 170 -18.14 -0.58 -14.90
C ARG A 170 -16.82 -0.45 -15.64
N GLU A 171 -15.70 -0.76 -15.01
CA GLU A 171 -14.40 -0.74 -15.66
C GLU A 171 -14.27 -1.99 -16.55
N THR A 172 -14.46 -1.80 -17.86
CA THR A 172 -14.23 -2.85 -18.85
C THR A 172 -12.77 -2.80 -19.29
N GLY A 173 -11.96 -3.82 -18.96
CA GLY A 173 -10.58 -3.93 -19.46
C GLY A 173 -9.54 -4.27 -18.39
N ASN A 174 -8.32 -3.76 -18.59
CA ASN A 174 -7.11 -4.11 -17.83
C ASN A 174 -7.25 -3.84 -16.33
N HIS A 175 -7.49 -4.90 -15.56
CA HIS A 175 -7.41 -4.89 -14.10
C HIS A 175 -6.03 -4.45 -13.64
N VAL A 176 -5.99 -3.56 -12.66
CA VAL A 176 -4.74 -3.05 -12.07
C VAL A 176 -4.56 -3.53 -10.63
N GLU A 177 -3.31 -3.63 -10.19
CA GLU A 177 -2.94 -4.03 -8.82
C GLU A 177 -3.66 -3.20 -7.76
N ALA A 178 -3.81 -1.90 -8.02
CA ALA A 178 -4.51 -0.96 -7.15
C ALA A 178 -5.96 -1.38 -6.81
N GLU A 179 -6.65 -2.11 -7.71
CA GLU A 179 -8.01 -2.62 -7.43
C GLU A 179 -7.99 -3.61 -6.28
N GLY A 180 -7.00 -4.50 -6.26
CA GLY A 180 -6.75 -5.46 -5.19
C GLY A 180 -6.51 -4.77 -3.85
N ASP A 181 -5.65 -3.75 -3.83
CA ASP A 181 -5.36 -2.99 -2.61
C ASP A 181 -6.60 -2.30 -2.03
N LEU A 182 -7.42 -1.70 -2.91
CA LEU A 182 -8.66 -1.04 -2.50
C LEU A 182 -9.63 -2.02 -1.84
N VAL A 183 -9.94 -3.13 -2.52
CA VAL A 183 -10.92 -4.10 -1.98
C VAL A 183 -10.40 -4.83 -0.74
N MET A 184 -9.08 -5.04 -0.63
CA MET A 184 -8.47 -5.55 0.60
C MET A 184 -8.64 -4.58 1.77
N ASP A 185 -8.40 -3.28 1.56
CA ASP A 185 -8.61 -2.27 2.61
C ASP A 185 -10.09 -2.20 3.03
N ILE A 186 -11.01 -2.26 2.07
CA ILE A 186 -12.45 -2.31 2.33
C ILE A 186 -12.81 -3.55 3.17
N ALA A 187 -12.41 -4.75 2.74
CA ALA A 187 -12.70 -6.00 3.47
C ALA A 187 -12.16 -5.94 4.90
N ARG A 188 -10.89 -5.52 5.05
CA ARG A 188 -10.21 -5.42 6.33
C ARG A 188 -10.92 -4.45 7.27
N ARG A 189 -11.25 -3.24 6.80
CA ARG A 189 -11.92 -2.22 7.62
C ARG A 189 -13.35 -2.62 7.95
N TRP A 190 -14.10 -3.19 7.01
CA TRP A 190 -15.45 -3.66 7.26
C TRP A 190 -15.49 -4.69 8.39
N LEU A 191 -14.60 -5.69 8.36
CA LEU A 191 -14.46 -6.67 9.43
C LEU A 191 -14.00 -6.02 10.75
N ALA A 192 -13.02 -5.10 10.70
CA ALA A 192 -12.53 -4.39 11.88
C ALA A 192 -13.61 -3.52 12.56
N PHE A 193 -14.53 -2.96 11.78
CA PHE A 193 -15.68 -2.19 12.28
C PHE A 193 -16.91 -3.06 12.56
N LYS A 194 -16.69 -4.34 12.91
CA LYS A 194 -17.72 -5.32 13.34
C LYS A 194 -18.75 -5.68 12.26
N GLY A 195 -18.38 -5.58 10.99
CA GLY A 195 -19.16 -6.17 9.90
C GLY A 195 -19.31 -7.69 10.06
N PRO A 196 -20.49 -8.27 9.81
CA PRO A 196 -20.67 -9.72 9.85
C PRO A 196 -19.77 -10.40 8.81
N PRO A 197 -18.88 -11.35 9.18
CA PRO A 197 -17.93 -11.94 8.24
C PRO A 197 -18.58 -12.60 7.03
N ALA A 198 -19.73 -13.26 7.20
CA ALA A 198 -20.49 -13.85 6.11
C ALA A 198 -21.00 -12.82 5.09
N GLU A 199 -21.30 -11.60 5.53
CA GLU A 199 -21.73 -10.51 4.64
C GLU A 199 -20.54 -9.99 3.81
N VAL A 200 -19.38 -9.79 4.46
CA VAL A 200 -18.15 -9.37 3.77
C VAL A 200 -17.68 -10.45 2.80
N ALA A 201 -17.81 -11.72 3.17
CA ALA A 201 -17.52 -12.87 2.33
C ALA A 201 -18.42 -12.92 1.08
N ALA A 202 -19.73 -12.70 1.25
CA ALA A 202 -20.66 -12.63 0.13
C ALA A 202 -20.33 -11.46 -0.81
N TRP A 203 -19.96 -10.30 -0.25
CA TRP A 203 -19.50 -9.16 -1.04
C TRP A 203 -18.21 -9.49 -1.81
N ALA A 204 -17.21 -10.08 -1.16
CA ALA A 204 -15.93 -10.43 -1.81
C ALA A 204 -16.15 -11.35 -3.02
N VAL A 205 -17.03 -12.35 -2.90
CA VAL A 205 -17.38 -13.27 -4.01
C VAL A 205 -18.19 -12.57 -5.11
N SER A 206 -18.93 -11.51 -4.79
CA SER A 206 -19.71 -10.74 -5.76
C SER A 206 -18.90 -9.80 -6.64
N LEU A 207 -17.63 -9.57 -6.31
CA LEU A 207 -16.72 -8.76 -7.12
C LEU A 207 -16.49 -9.39 -8.51
N PRO A 208 -16.21 -8.57 -9.55
CA PRO A 208 -15.81 -9.08 -10.85
C PRO A 208 -14.65 -10.08 -10.74
N GLU A 209 -14.69 -11.12 -11.57
CA GLU A 209 -13.60 -12.09 -11.66
C GLU A 209 -12.26 -11.42 -11.98
N GLY A 210 -11.22 -11.80 -11.24
CA GLY A 210 -9.87 -11.25 -11.37
C GLY A 210 -9.27 -10.87 -10.01
N LEU A 211 -8.18 -10.11 -10.08
CA LEU A 211 -7.34 -9.78 -8.93
C LEU A 211 -8.13 -9.16 -7.76
N ALA A 212 -9.09 -8.28 -8.03
CA ALA A 212 -9.91 -7.68 -6.99
C ALA A 212 -10.68 -8.73 -6.18
N ARG A 213 -11.40 -9.64 -6.84
CA ARG A 213 -12.14 -10.72 -6.17
C ARG A 213 -11.19 -11.61 -5.39
N ASP A 214 -10.07 -12.00 -6.00
CA ASP A 214 -9.13 -12.93 -5.39
C ASP A 214 -8.47 -12.35 -4.13
N SER A 215 -8.03 -11.09 -4.20
CA SER A 215 -7.48 -10.35 -3.07
C SER A 215 -8.50 -10.11 -1.95
N ALA A 216 -9.75 -9.78 -2.30
CA ALA A 216 -10.81 -9.62 -1.29
C ALA A 216 -11.15 -10.94 -0.58
N VAL A 217 -11.28 -12.04 -1.33
CA VAL A 217 -11.56 -13.38 -0.80
C VAL A 217 -10.44 -13.82 0.14
N GLN A 218 -9.19 -13.69 -0.29
CA GLN A 218 -8.04 -14.00 0.57
C GLN A 218 -8.04 -13.14 1.84
N GLN A 219 -8.30 -11.84 1.73
CA GLN A 219 -8.30 -10.93 2.88
C GLN A 219 -9.43 -11.24 3.86
N VAL A 220 -10.61 -11.67 3.39
CA VAL A 220 -11.69 -12.14 4.26
C VAL A 220 -11.25 -13.40 5.03
N ALA A 221 -10.69 -14.40 4.35
CA ALA A 221 -10.20 -15.64 4.99
C ALA A 221 -9.12 -15.37 6.05
N ARG A 222 -8.26 -14.39 5.79
CA ARG A 222 -7.19 -13.96 6.71
C ARG A 222 -7.72 -13.33 7.99
N VAL A 223 -8.81 -12.59 7.93
CA VAL A 223 -9.36 -11.83 9.07
C VAL A 223 -10.50 -12.56 9.77
N TRP A 224 -11.21 -13.45 9.08
CA TRP A 224 -12.31 -14.23 9.66
C TRP A 224 -11.79 -15.25 10.66
N VAL A 225 -11.86 -14.93 11.95
CA VAL A 225 -11.24 -15.74 13.03
C VAL A 225 -11.86 -17.13 13.20
N ASP A 226 -13.18 -17.26 13.10
CA ASP A 226 -13.90 -18.53 13.23
C ASP A 226 -13.46 -19.52 12.14
N ALA A 227 -12.73 -20.56 12.54
CA ALA A 227 -12.16 -21.55 11.61
C ALA A 227 -13.21 -22.48 10.99
N GLU A 228 -14.25 -22.84 11.74
CA GLU A 228 -15.30 -23.72 11.24
C GLU A 228 -16.14 -22.98 10.19
N ALA A 229 -16.60 -21.77 10.51
CA ALA A 229 -17.37 -20.96 9.57
C ALA A 229 -16.53 -20.55 8.34
N SER A 230 -15.26 -20.19 8.55
CA SER A 230 -14.35 -19.82 7.46
C SER A 230 -14.06 -21.01 6.54
N SER A 231 -13.82 -22.20 7.08
CA SER A 231 -13.55 -23.40 6.27
C SER A 231 -14.78 -23.84 5.48
N ALA A 232 -15.97 -23.78 6.10
CA ALA A 232 -17.23 -24.03 5.41
C ALA A 232 -17.46 -23.06 4.25
N TRP A 233 -17.17 -21.77 4.45
CA TRP A 233 -17.24 -20.78 3.37
C TRP A 233 -16.21 -21.05 2.27
N ILE A 234 -14.94 -21.31 2.62
CA ILE A 234 -13.88 -21.61 1.64
C ILE A 234 -14.24 -22.83 0.77
N ALA A 235 -14.90 -23.83 1.35
CA ALA A 235 -15.37 -25.01 0.62
C ALA A 235 -16.41 -24.67 -0.47
N THR A 236 -17.09 -23.53 -0.39
CA THR A 236 -18.07 -23.07 -1.40
C THR A 236 -17.47 -22.23 -2.53
N LEU A 237 -16.21 -21.81 -2.39
CA LEU A 237 -15.56 -20.96 -3.36
C LEU A 237 -15.23 -21.73 -4.65
N PRO A 238 -15.31 -21.08 -5.83
CA PRO A 238 -14.82 -21.66 -7.07
C PRO A 238 -13.30 -21.89 -6.98
N HIS A 239 -12.80 -22.89 -7.70
CA HIS A 239 -11.37 -23.12 -7.86
C HIS A 239 -10.69 -21.91 -8.54
N GLY A 240 -9.49 -21.55 -8.09
CA GLY A 240 -8.74 -20.39 -8.57
C GLY A 240 -7.87 -19.73 -7.49
N GLU A 241 -7.11 -18.70 -7.88
CA GLU A 241 -6.12 -18.04 -7.02
C GLU A 241 -6.71 -17.49 -5.72
N GLY A 242 -7.90 -16.88 -5.78
CA GLY A 242 -8.59 -16.37 -4.59
C GLY A 242 -8.92 -17.46 -3.55
N ARG A 243 -9.43 -18.61 -4.01
CA ARG A 243 -9.70 -19.76 -3.13
C ARG A 243 -8.41 -20.33 -2.57
N ASP A 244 -7.40 -20.51 -3.40
CA ASP A 244 -6.11 -21.04 -2.99
C ASP A 244 -5.42 -20.16 -1.93
N GLY A 245 -5.49 -18.83 -2.11
CA GLY A 245 -5.02 -17.87 -1.12
C GLY A 245 -5.83 -17.90 0.19
N ALA A 246 -7.14 -18.10 0.10
CA ALA A 246 -8.00 -18.28 1.27
C ALA A 246 -7.71 -19.59 2.02
N VAL A 247 -7.46 -20.69 1.30
CA VAL A 247 -7.01 -21.97 1.87
C VAL A 247 -5.68 -21.77 2.60
N LEU A 248 -4.69 -21.11 1.99
CA LEU A 248 -3.42 -20.81 2.67
C LEU A 248 -3.64 -20.05 3.98
N SER A 249 -4.52 -19.06 3.98
CA SER A 249 -4.86 -18.28 5.19
C SER A 249 -5.53 -19.15 6.26
N LEU A 250 -6.37 -20.11 5.87
CA LEU A 250 -6.97 -21.08 6.78
C LEU A 250 -5.91 -22.04 7.36
N VAL A 251 -5.06 -22.60 6.50
CA VAL A 251 -3.97 -23.51 6.88
C VAL A 251 -3.09 -22.88 7.96
N GLN A 252 -2.65 -21.64 7.75
CA GLN A 252 -1.83 -20.90 8.71
C GLN A 252 -2.53 -20.70 10.07
N ARG A 253 -3.86 -20.60 10.07
CA ARG A 253 -4.65 -20.37 11.28
C ARG A 253 -4.92 -21.66 12.07
N ILE A 254 -5.23 -22.75 11.39
CA ILE A 254 -5.57 -24.02 12.06
C ILE A 254 -4.33 -24.90 12.32
N SER A 255 -3.20 -24.60 11.68
CA SER A 255 -1.89 -25.17 12.03
C SER A 255 -1.56 -24.86 13.48
N GLY A 256 -1.21 -25.87 14.27
CA GLY A 256 -1.04 -25.70 15.73
C GLY A 256 -2.14 -26.38 16.53
N GLU A 257 -3.35 -26.37 15.99
CA GLU A 257 -4.56 -26.85 16.66
C GLU A 257 -5.14 -28.09 15.96
N ALA A 258 -5.18 -28.07 14.62
CA ALA A 258 -5.75 -29.12 13.78
C ALA A 258 -4.85 -29.40 12.56
N ASP A 259 -3.63 -29.91 12.78
CA ASP A 259 -2.65 -30.06 11.67
C ASP A 259 -3.04 -31.04 10.59
N ALA A 260 -3.72 -32.12 10.95
CA ALA A 260 -4.18 -33.08 9.95
C ALA A 260 -5.15 -32.40 8.98
N ASP A 261 -6.06 -31.57 9.51
CA ASP A 261 -6.98 -30.78 8.69
C ASP A 261 -6.23 -29.69 7.91
N ALA A 262 -5.24 -29.02 8.52
CA ALA A 262 -4.38 -28.04 7.84
C ALA A 262 -3.68 -28.66 6.63
N PHE A 263 -3.12 -29.85 6.79
CA PHE A 263 -2.48 -30.60 5.72
C PHE A 263 -3.48 -30.99 4.62
N GLU A 264 -4.65 -31.52 4.99
CA GLU A 264 -5.67 -31.90 4.01
C GLU A 264 -6.19 -30.68 3.23
N TRP A 265 -6.38 -29.53 3.89
CA TRP A 265 -6.70 -28.28 3.20
C TRP A 265 -5.61 -27.85 2.23
N ALA A 266 -4.34 -27.87 2.66
CA ALA A 266 -3.20 -27.52 1.81
C ALA A 266 -3.12 -28.36 0.53
N ARG A 267 -3.52 -29.64 0.58
CA ARG A 267 -3.58 -30.52 -0.61
C ARG A 267 -4.61 -30.08 -1.64
N THR A 268 -5.63 -29.32 -1.23
CA THR A 268 -6.69 -28.85 -2.14
C THR A 268 -6.29 -27.62 -2.96
N VAL A 269 -5.09 -27.08 -2.73
CA VAL A 269 -4.56 -25.92 -3.44
C VAL A 269 -4.07 -26.33 -4.83
N GLU A 270 -4.57 -25.69 -5.88
CA GLU A 270 -4.22 -26.04 -7.26
C GLU A 270 -2.97 -25.32 -7.74
N THR A 271 -2.82 -24.05 -7.33
CA THR A 271 -1.70 -23.18 -7.66
C THR A 271 -0.41 -23.74 -7.07
N PRO A 272 0.58 -24.16 -7.89
CA PRO A 272 1.74 -24.93 -7.40
C PRO A 272 2.55 -24.21 -6.33
N LEU A 273 2.81 -22.91 -6.50
CA LEU A 273 3.56 -22.12 -5.52
C LEU A 273 2.79 -22.01 -4.19
N THR A 274 1.50 -21.67 -4.25
CA THR A 274 0.64 -21.57 -3.07
C THR A 274 0.49 -22.92 -2.36
N ARG A 275 0.39 -24.03 -3.11
CA ARG A 275 0.32 -25.39 -2.57
C ARG A 275 1.60 -25.75 -1.82
N SER A 276 2.76 -25.50 -2.43
CA SER A 276 4.06 -25.74 -1.80
C SER A 276 4.19 -24.97 -0.48
N ILE A 277 3.81 -23.68 -0.46
CA ILE A 277 3.80 -22.86 0.75
C ILE A 277 2.85 -23.42 1.80
N ALA A 278 1.60 -23.72 1.44
CA ALA A 278 0.59 -24.22 2.37
C ALA A 278 0.98 -25.58 2.97
N LEU A 279 1.50 -26.50 2.14
CA LEU A 279 1.96 -27.81 2.60
C LEU A 279 3.15 -27.67 3.55
N ARG A 280 4.11 -26.80 3.22
CA ARG A 280 5.26 -26.56 4.09
C ARG A 280 4.82 -26.00 5.44
N ASP A 281 4.00 -24.96 5.46
CA ASP A 281 3.49 -24.34 6.69
C ASP A 281 2.77 -25.38 7.58
N ALA A 282 1.92 -26.22 6.98
CA ALA A 282 1.22 -27.30 7.67
C ALA A 282 2.17 -28.37 8.23
N VAL A 283 3.12 -28.84 7.42
CA VAL A 283 4.08 -29.89 7.79
C VAL A 283 5.04 -29.41 8.87
N GLU A 284 5.58 -28.20 8.78
CA GLU A 284 6.44 -27.61 9.80
C GLU A 284 5.72 -27.50 11.14
N SER A 285 4.46 -27.04 11.11
CA SER A 285 3.64 -26.97 12.31
C SER A 285 3.36 -28.36 12.91
N TRP A 286 3.02 -29.33 12.06
CA TRP A 286 2.70 -30.69 12.49
C TRP A 286 3.94 -31.39 13.05
N ALA A 287 5.08 -31.31 12.37
CA ALA A 287 6.34 -31.96 12.74
C ALA A 287 6.85 -31.50 14.11
N ARG A 288 6.62 -30.23 14.49
CA ARG A 288 6.95 -29.71 15.83
C ARG A 288 6.19 -30.44 16.95
N ARG A 289 4.95 -30.85 16.72
CA ARG A 289 4.11 -31.53 17.73
C ARG A 289 4.10 -33.05 17.59
N ASN A 290 4.01 -33.57 16.37
CA ASN A 290 4.00 -34.99 16.05
C ASN A 290 4.76 -35.27 14.75
N MET A 291 6.06 -35.55 14.88
CA MET A 291 6.95 -35.82 13.74
C MET A 291 6.53 -37.05 12.95
N GLU A 292 6.21 -38.15 13.64
CA GLU A 292 5.85 -39.42 13.00
C GLU A 292 4.61 -39.27 12.10
N ALA A 293 3.58 -38.58 12.59
CA ALA A 293 2.38 -38.32 11.81
C ALA A 293 2.65 -37.39 10.62
N ALA A 294 3.47 -36.35 10.79
CA ALA A 294 3.85 -35.45 9.70
C ALA A 294 4.62 -36.17 8.58
N VAL A 295 5.58 -37.03 8.93
CA VAL A 295 6.33 -37.88 7.98
C VAL A 295 5.36 -38.80 7.23
N ALA A 296 4.47 -39.50 7.95
CA ALA A 296 3.50 -40.39 7.34
C ALA A 296 2.56 -39.65 6.37
N ALA A 297 2.15 -38.43 6.70
CA ALA A 297 1.32 -37.60 5.85
C ALA A 297 2.05 -37.17 4.57
N VAL A 298 3.30 -36.72 4.67
CA VAL A 298 4.12 -36.35 3.51
C VAL A 298 4.29 -37.52 2.54
N GLU A 299 4.45 -38.76 3.03
CA GLU A 299 4.56 -39.93 2.16
C GLU A 299 3.31 -40.21 1.29
N THR A 300 2.17 -39.62 1.62
CA THR A 300 0.94 -39.73 0.82
C THR A 300 0.87 -38.74 -0.36
N LEU A 301 1.85 -37.83 -0.48
CA LEU A 301 1.88 -36.81 -1.54
C LEU A 301 2.54 -37.35 -2.84
N PRO A 302 2.21 -36.76 -3.99
CA PRO A 302 2.94 -37.00 -5.23
C PRO A 302 4.44 -36.73 -5.06
N ALA A 303 5.27 -37.41 -5.84
CA ALA A 303 6.73 -37.28 -5.72
C ALA A 303 7.24 -35.83 -5.85
N GLY A 304 6.58 -34.99 -6.66
CA GLY A 304 6.93 -33.58 -6.82
C GLY A 304 6.78 -32.76 -5.53
N ASP A 305 5.65 -32.91 -4.82
CA ASP A 305 5.42 -32.16 -3.57
C ASP A 305 6.22 -32.76 -2.39
N ARG A 306 6.62 -34.04 -2.46
CA ARG A 306 7.39 -34.70 -1.39
C ARG A 306 8.82 -34.21 -1.25
N ILE A 307 9.49 -33.93 -2.37
CA ILE A 307 10.93 -33.61 -2.38
C ILE A 307 11.20 -32.41 -1.48
N ASP A 308 10.48 -31.30 -1.70
CA ASP A 308 10.68 -30.05 -0.96
C ASP A 308 10.37 -30.20 0.54
N LEU A 309 9.42 -31.08 0.90
CA LEU A 309 8.98 -31.27 2.29
C LEU A 309 9.91 -32.20 3.08
N ARG A 310 10.70 -33.04 2.42
CA ARG A 310 11.68 -33.91 3.10
C ARG A 310 12.79 -33.10 3.73
N ASP A 311 13.32 -32.10 3.01
CA ASP A 311 14.33 -31.19 3.54
C ASP A 311 13.80 -30.41 4.76
N THR A 312 12.53 -29.98 4.70
CA THR A 312 11.83 -29.36 5.83
C THR A 312 11.73 -30.28 7.05
N LEU A 313 11.36 -31.55 6.84
CA LEU A 313 11.27 -32.54 7.92
C LEU A 313 12.64 -32.85 8.52
N GLU A 314 13.68 -32.97 7.70
CA GLU A 314 15.06 -33.20 8.13
C GLU A 314 15.56 -32.05 9.01
N ALA A 315 15.37 -30.79 8.58
CA ALA A 315 15.71 -29.62 9.38
C ALA A 315 14.97 -29.59 10.73
N ALA A 316 13.67 -29.93 10.73
CA ALA A 316 12.87 -29.98 11.96
C ALA A 316 13.30 -31.11 12.91
N MET A 317 13.80 -32.25 12.40
CA MET A 317 14.37 -33.32 13.22
C MET A 317 15.67 -32.85 13.89
N GLU A 318 16.58 -32.23 13.13
CA GLU A 318 17.85 -31.73 13.66
C GLU A 318 17.63 -30.67 14.76
N GLU A 319 16.67 -29.76 14.60
CA GLU A 319 16.33 -28.77 15.64
C GLU A 319 15.84 -29.43 16.93
N ARG A 320 15.02 -30.49 16.82
CA ARG A 320 14.52 -31.24 17.98
C ARG A 320 15.63 -32.00 18.69
N GLU A 321 16.55 -32.59 17.96
CA GLU A 321 17.73 -33.27 18.52
C GLU A 321 18.62 -32.28 19.27
N LYS A 322 18.97 -31.14 18.65
CA LYS A 322 19.73 -30.05 19.32
C LYS A 322 19.04 -29.55 20.59
N ALA A 323 17.72 -29.40 20.57
CA ALA A 323 16.94 -28.99 21.74
C ALA A 323 16.88 -30.05 22.85
N ALA A 324 17.03 -31.33 22.51
CA ALA A 324 17.08 -32.43 23.47
C ALA A 324 18.48 -32.58 24.09
N GLU A 325 19.55 -32.31 23.34
CA GLU A 325 20.94 -32.39 23.81
C GLU A 325 21.36 -31.18 24.67
N GLY A 326 20.70 -30.02 24.50
CA GLY A 326 20.98 -28.80 25.26
C GLY A 326 20.23 -28.64 26.59
N LYS A 327 19.45 -29.64 27.03
CA LYS A 327 18.71 -29.68 28.30
C LYS A 327 19.35 -30.66 29.29
#